data_AF-A0A3S0EUJ0-F1
#
_entry.id   AF-A0A3S0EUJ0-F1
#
_cell.length_a   1.000
_cell.length_b   1.000
_cell.length_c   1.000
_cell.angle_alpha   90.00
_cell.angle_beta   90.00
_cell.angle_gamma   90.00
#
_symmetry.space_group_name_H-M   'P 1'
#
loop_
_entity.id
_entity.type
_entity.pdbx_description
1 polymer ?
#
loop_
_entity_poly.entity_id
_entity_poly.type
_entity_poly.pdbx_seq_one_letter_code
_entity_poly.pdbx_strand_id
1 'polypeptide(L)'
;MCIEIAKERNSQDRKFPQNGKNTLAEWMLILSEEVGEAAKEACDTHFHPTPPEEVRTRILWRKLRYELIQVAAVTIVIIEWIDKKIG
;
A
#
# COMPACT_ATOMS: atom_id res chain seq x y z
N MET A 1 10.06 12.42 1.60
CA MET A 1 9.39 11.13 1.30
C MET A 1 10.24 9.99 1.87
N CYS A 2 9.67 9.04 2.61
CA CYS A 2 10.42 7.88 3.11
C CYS A 2 11.05 7.12 1.93
N ILE A 3 12.35 6.77 2.02
CA ILE A 3 13.09 6.05 0.96
C ILE A 3 12.36 4.76 0.54
N GLU A 4 11.69 4.09 1.47
CA GLU A 4 10.92 2.87 1.18
C GLU A 4 9.66 3.14 0.35
N ILE A 5 8.98 4.28 0.54
CA ILE A 5 7.84 4.67 -0.31
C ILE A 5 8.32 4.93 -1.73
N ALA A 6 9.45 5.61 -1.90
CA ALA A 6 10.02 5.84 -3.23
C ALA A 6 10.41 4.51 -3.93
N LYS A 7 10.98 3.57 -3.17
CA LYS A 7 11.30 2.22 -3.68
C LYS A 7 10.04 1.44 -4.05
N GLU A 8 9.02 1.46 -3.20
CA GLU A 8 7.77 0.76 -3.47
C GLU A 8 7.02 1.39 -4.64
N ARG A 9 6.95 2.72 -4.74
CA ARG A 9 6.40 3.41 -5.91
C ARG A 9 7.07 2.95 -7.21
N ASN A 10 8.39 2.78 -7.22
CA ASN A 10 9.11 2.26 -8.39
C ASN A 10 8.84 0.77 -8.65
N SER A 11 8.49 0.00 -7.62
CA SER A 11 8.08 -1.40 -7.75
C SER A 11 6.66 -1.51 -8.35
N GLN A 12 5.77 -0.58 -7.97
CA GLN A 12 4.40 -0.49 -8.47
C GLN A 12 4.35 -0.24 -9.98
N ASP A 13 5.31 0.51 -10.56
CA ASP A 13 5.42 0.65 -12.03
C ASP A 13 5.65 -0.70 -12.75
N ARG A 14 6.22 -1.71 -12.06
CA ARG A 14 6.39 -3.07 -12.61
C ARG A 14 5.13 -3.92 -12.43
N LYS A 15 4.45 -3.78 -11.29
CA LYS A 15 3.19 -4.50 -10.98
C LYS A 15 2.04 -3.98 -11.85
N PHE A 16 1.93 -2.66 -11.96
CA PHE A 16 0.85 -1.94 -12.64
C PHE A 16 1.43 -0.86 -13.55
N PRO A 17 1.87 -1.22 -14.77
CA PRO A 17 2.49 -0.27 -15.69
C PRO A 17 1.55 0.89 -16.04
N GLN A 18 2.02 2.13 -15.90
CA GLN A 18 1.29 3.33 -16.32
C GLN A 18 1.31 3.55 -17.85
N ASN A 19 1.06 2.50 -18.63
CA ASN A 19 1.06 2.53 -20.10
C ASN A 19 -0.28 2.97 -20.72
N GLY A 20 -1.17 3.58 -19.91
CA GLY A 20 -2.49 4.06 -20.34
C GLY A 20 -3.59 3.01 -20.39
N LYS A 21 -3.31 1.75 -20.02
CA LYS A 21 -4.33 0.68 -19.98
C LYS A 21 -5.26 0.76 -18.76
N ASN A 22 -4.75 1.26 -17.63
CA ASN A 22 -5.53 1.34 -16.41
C ASN A 22 -6.45 2.56 -16.42
N THR A 23 -7.73 2.32 -16.13
CA THR A 23 -8.79 3.30 -15.88
C THR A 23 -8.74 3.79 -14.43
N LEU A 24 -9.45 4.89 -14.14
CA LEU A 24 -9.60 5.36 -12.75
C LEU A 24 -10.25 4.29 -11.86
N ALA A 25 -11.20 3.52 -12.38
CA ALA A 25 -11.86 2.45 -11.63
C ALA A 25 -10.87 1.34 -11.24
N GLU A 26 -10.00 0.92 -12.15
CA GLU A 26 -8.95 -0.07 -11.86
C GLU A 26 -7.92 0.46 -10.86
N TRP A 27 -7.55 1.75 -10.96
CA TRP A 27 -6.69 2.38 -9.96
C TRP A 27 -7.31 2.42 -8.57
N MET A 28 -8.59 2.76 -8.48
CA MET A 28 -9.33 2.75 -7.21
C MET A 28 -9.50 1.32 -6.66
N LEU A 29 -9.63 0.31 -7.54
CA LEU A 29 -9.63 -1.09 -7.14
C LEU A 29 -8.29 -1.48 -6.51
N ILE A 30 -7.17 -1.16 -7.17
CA ILE A 30 -5.81 -1.44 -6.66
C ILE A 30 -5.61 -0.74 -5.32
N LEU A 31 -5.97 0.54 -5.20
CA LEU A 31 -5.87 1.27 -3.93
C LEU A 31 -6.72 0.63 -2.83
N SER A 32 -7.93 0.18 -3.16
CA SER A 32 -8.83 -0.46 -2.20
C SER A 32 -8.29 -1.79 -1.69
N GLU A 33 -7.60 -2.56 -2.54
CA GLU A 33 -6.92 -3.81 -2.14
C GLU A 33 -5.85 -3.51 -1.08
N GLU A 34 -4.94 -2.57 -1.35
CA GLU A 34 -3.86 -2.22 -0.41
C GLU A 34 -4.40 -1.67 0.91
N VAL A 35 -5.49 -0.88 0.86
CA VAL A 35 -6.20 -0.41 2.06
C VAL A 35 -6.83 -1.58 2.83
N GLY A 36 -7.38 -2.56 2.13
CA GLY A 36 -7.93 -3.78 2.71
C GLY A 36 -6.87 -4.61 3.43
N GLU A 37 -5.68 -4.77 2.83
CA GLU A 37 -4.55 -5.46 3.45
C GLU A 37 -4.06 -4.72 4.71
N ALA A 38 -3.91 -3.39 4.64
CA ALA A 38 -3.57 -2.58 5.80
C ALA A 38 -4.62 -2.69 6.92
N ALA A 39 -5.91 -2.67 6.58
CA ALA A 39 -7.00 -2.82 7.54
C ALA A 39 -6.98 -4.20 8.20
N LYS A 40 -6.71 -5.26 7.43
CA LYS A 40 -6.56 -6.62 7.95
C LYS A 40 -5.40 -6.71 8.95
N GLU A 41 -4.22 -6.21 8.60
CA GLU A 41 -3.04 -6.26 9.50
C GLU A 41 -3.25 -5.39 10.75
N ALA A 42 -4.00 -4.30 10.66
CA ALA A 42 -4.42 -3.51 11.82
C ALA A 42 -5.38 -4.30 12.73
N CYS A 43 -6.38 -4.98 12.15
CA CYS A 43 -7.27 -5.87 12.89
C CYS A 43 -6.51 -7.02 13.55
N ASP A 44 -5.57 -7.65 12.85
CA ASP A 44 -4.74 -8.72 13.40
C ASP A 44 -3.86 -8.23 14.55
N THR A 45 -3.39 -6.98 14.49
CA THR A 45 -2.66 -6.34 15.59
C THR A 45 -3.53 -6.10 16.82
N HIS A 46 -4.83 -5.81 16.63
CA HIS A 46 -5.74 -5.43 17.73
C HIS A 46 -6.53 -6.61 18.33
N PHE A 47 -7.06 -7.49 17.48
CA PHE A 47 -8.03 -8.53 17.86
C PHE A 47 -7.44 -9.92 18.10
N HIS A 48 -6.15 -10.16 17.79
CA HIS A 48 -5.47 -11.43 18.10
C HIS A 48 -4.48 -11.33 19.29
N PRO A 49 -4.93 -11.12 20.54
CA PRO A 49 -4.06 -11.21 21.71
C PRO A 49 -4.00 -12.66 22.23
N THR A 50 -2.85 -13.32 22.11
CA THR A 50 -2.52 -14.52 22.92
C THR A 50 -1.00 -14.50 23.25
N PRO A 51 -0.57 -14.93 24.45
CA PRO A 51 0.65 -14.41 25.13
C PRO A 51 1.91 -15.31 24.97
N PRO A 52 3.11 -14.87 25.43
CA PRO A 52 3.88 -13.65 25.13
C PRO A 52 4.95 -13.94 24.04
N GLU A 53 5.79 -13.05 23.48
CA GLU A 53 6.32 -11.74 23.88
C GLU A 53 6.88 -11.04 22.62
N GLU A 54 6.70 -9.72 22.49
CA GLU A 54 7.36 -8.73 21.61
C GLU A 54 7.64 -9.02 20.12
N VAL A 55 8.23 -10.17 19.77
CA VAL A 55 8.60 -10.55 18.40
C VAL A 55 7.37 -10.61 17.50
N ARG A 56 6.26 -11.18 17.98
CA ARG A 56 5.01 -11.24 17.21
C ARG A 56 4.43 -9.84 16.98
N THR A 57 4.40 -9.01 18.02
CA THR A 57 3.96 -7.62 17.94
C THR A 57 4.80 -6.83 16.93
N ARG A 58 6.14 -6.97 16.98
CA ARG A 58 7.04 -6.33 16.02
C ARG A 58 6.82 -6.80 14.59
N ILE A 59 6.51 -8.09 14.39
CA ILE A 59 6.18 -8.63 13.06
C ILE A 59 4.87 -8.01 12.55
N LEU A 60 3.81 -7.96 13.37
CA LEU A 60 2.52 -7.37 12.98
C LEU A 60 2.66 -5.89 12.66
N TRP A 61 3.37 -5.11 13.49
CA TRP A 61 3.67 -3.71 13.19
C TRP A 61 4.51 -3.52 11.92
N ARG A 62 5.44 -4.44 11.63
CA ARG A 62 6.23 -4.41 10.39
C ARG A 62 5.37 -4.67 9.17
N LYS A 63 4.42 -5.62 9.25
CA LYS A 63 3.47 -5.91 8.18
C LYS A 63 2.52 -4.75 7.95
N LEU A 64 1.88 -4.23 9.01
CA LEU A 64 1.03 -3.05 8.90
C LEU A 64 1.78 -1.87 8.28
N ARG A 65 3.01 -1.61 8.72
CA ARG A 65 3.85 -0.57 8.13
C ARG A 65 4.14 -0.83 6.65
N TYR A 66 4.38 -2.09 6.27
CA TYR A 66 4.60 -2.48 4.89
C TYR A 66 3.36 -2.19 4.02
N GLU A 67 2.16 -2.58 4.47
CA GLU A 67 0.92 -2.30 3.72
C GLU A 67 0.63 -0.79 3.62
N LEU A 68 0.88 -0.03 4.70
CA LEU A 68 0.74 1.43 4.63
C LEU A 68 1.73 2.08 3.65
N ILE A 69 2.91 1.50 3.45
CA ILE A 69 3.87 1.95 2.42
C ILE A 69 3.31 1.64 1.02
N GLN A 70 2.68 0.47 0.81
CA GLN A 70 2.03 0.14 -0.45
C GLN A 70 0.87 1.09 -0.76
N VAL A 71 0.00 1.36 0.22
CA VAL A 71 -1.08 2.36 0.11
C VAL A 71 -0.54 3.72 -0.33
N ALA A 72 0.52 4.20 0.33
CA ALA A 72 1.14 5.48 -0.02
C ALA A 72 1.73 5.47 -1.44
N ALA A 73 2.41 4.39 -1.81
CA ALA A 73 3.00 4.24 -3.14
C ALA A 73 1.94 4.23 -4.26
N VAL A 74 0.87 3.45 -4.08
CA VAL A 74 -0.26 3.40 -5.03
C VAL A 74 -0.95 4.76 -5.11
N THR A 75 -1.17 5.43 -3.97
CA THR A 75 -1.75 6.79 -3.96
C THR A 75 -0.93 7.77 -4.80
N ILE A 76 0.40 7.75 -4.67
CA ILE A 76 1.31 8.58 -5.48
C ILE A 76 1.17 8.24 -6.97
N VAL A 77 1.15 6.95 -7.33
CA VAL A 77 0.97 6.50 -8.72
C VAL A 77 -0.34 7.03 -9.32
N ILE A 78 -1.42 7.02 -8.54
CA ILE A 78 -2.72 7.55 -8.98
C ILE A 78 -2.65 9.06 -9.19
N ILE A 79 -2.02 9.81 -8.27
CA ILE A 79 -1.82 11.26 -8.42
C ILE A 79 -1.02 11.54 -9.70
N GLU A 80 0.11 10.87 -9.91
CA GLU A 80 0.92 11.03 -11.12
C GLU A 80 0.14 10.71 -12.41
N TRP A 81 -0.72 9.68 -12.38
CA TRP A 81 -1.58 9.33 -13.51
C TRP A 81 -2.66 10.40 -13.77
N ILE A 82 -3.23 10.99 -12.71
CA ILE A 82 -4.18 12.11 -12.81
C ILE A 82 -3.47 13.34 -13.37
N ASP A 83 -2.29 13.68 -12.84
CA ASP A 83 -1.48 14.83 -13.26
C ASP A 83 -1.16 14.75 -14.77
N LYS A 84 -0.84 13.56 -15.29
CA LYS A 84 -0.63 13.32 -16.74
C LYS A 84 -1.88 13.52 -17.60
N LYS A 85 -3.09 13.48 -17.01
CA LYS A 85 -4.35 13.66 -17.73
C LYS A 85 -4.88 15.08 -17.67
N ILE A 86 -4.54 15.83 -16.62
CA ILE A 86 -4.99 17.21 -16.42
C ILE A 86 -3.92 18.24 -16.82
N GLY A 87 -2.66 17.82 -16.97
CA GLY A 87 -1.58 18.58 -17.63
C GLY A 87 -1.55 18.38 -19.14
#